data_AF-A0A7W6WJB5-F1
#
_entry.id   AF-A0A7W6WJB5-F1
#
_cell.length_a   1.000
_cell.length_b   1.000
_cell.length_c   1.000
_cell.angle_alpha   90.00
_cell.angle_beta   90.00
_cell.angle_gamma   90.00
#
_symmetry.space_group_name_H-M   'P 1'
#
loop_
_entity.id
_entity.type
_entity.pdbx_description
1 polymer ?
#
loop_
_entity_poly.entity_id
_entity_poly.type
_entity_poly.pdbx_seq_one_letter_code
_entity_poly.pdbx_strand_id
1 'polypeptide(L)'
;MRAIILAMLVCGGLLAGGATAPGLAAGTAEDEADAPGLAYCAALSRQCGLACNESTEPGSAAAAACEARCAVERAACEARDGLARLEPWLADKADKVDRFMQGFHGDGDGDGDGAGEGGPGGPGGIDEAPGQAAPQEDEDADETAGACRAGHEACEARCAARYGDDDYARAGCKSVCALDRATCEANAGVEAAKPFIERETKRLRDFFDGFLGDDDAPPPPPEWPPTNPDGTVDL
;
A
#
# COMPACT_ATOMS: atom_id res chain seq x y z
N MET A 1 -1.96 35.81 -51.97
CA MET A 1 -1.40 34.77 -52.87
C MET A 1 0.09 34.66 -52.61
N ARG A 2 0.61 33.42 -52.62
CA ARG A 2 1.97 32.95 -52.28
C ARG A 2 2.17 32.67 -50.79
N ALA A 3 2.67 31.53 -50.34
CA ALA A 3 2.74 30.17 -50.87
C ALA A 3 3.02 29.31 -49.64
N ILE A 4 2.18 28.31 -49.41
CA ILE A 4 2.31 27.35 -48.32
C ILE A 4 3.43 26.40 -48.72
N ILE A 5 4.56 26.41 -47.99
CA ILE A 5 5.56 25.36 -48.07
C ILE A 5 5.28 24.38 -46.94
N LEU A 6 4.59 23.30 -47.30
CA LEU A 6 4.54 22.05 -46.56
C LEU A 6 5.96 21.48 -46.46
N ALA A 7 6.53 21.48 -45.27
CA ALA A 7 7.62 20.59 -44.91
C ALA A 7 7.03 19.41 -44.14
N MET A 8 6.45 18.45 -44.88
CA MET A 8 6.32 17.08 -44.39
C MET A 8 7.74 16.51 -44.27
N LEU A 9 8.33 16.62 -43.08
CA LEU A 9 9.50 15.82 -42.75
C LEU A 9 9.01 14.47 -42.22
N VAL A 10 8.85 13.55 -43.16
CA VAL A 10 8.83 12.11 -42.90
C VAL A 10 10.18 11.75 -42.28
N CYS A 11 10.24 11.63 -40.96
CA CYS A 11 11.25 10.85 -40.25
C CYS A 11 10.62 9.53 -39.79
N GLY A 12 10.14 8.76 -40.76
CA GLY A 12 10.07 7.31 -40.64
C GLY A 12 11.46 6.75 -40.91
N GLY A 13 12.23 6.54 -39.85
CA GLY A 13 13.57 5.98 -39.90
C GLY A 13 13.77 5.04 -38.72
N LEU A 14 13.70 3.74 -39.02
CA LEU A 14 14.21 2.65 -38.20
C LEU A 14 15.57 3.02 -37.57
N LEU A 15 15.59 3.11 -36.24
CA LEU A 15 16.69 2.69 -35.39
C LEU A 15 16.00 1.78 -34.36
N ALA A 16 16.14 0.45 -34.30
CA ALA A 16 17.30 -0.38 -34.60
C ALA A 16 18.62 0.21 -34.06
N GLY A 17 18.52 1.05 -33.02
CA GLY A 17 19.57 1.33 -32.09
C GLY A 17 19.09 0.74 -30.78
N GLY A 18 19.70 -0.36 -30.37
CA GLY A 18 19.55 -0.84 -29.01
C GLY A 18 19.95 0.28 -28.06
N ALA A 19 18.96 0.96 -27.50
CA ALA A 19 19.13 1.54 -26.19
C ALA A 19 19.36 0.34 -25.27
N THR A 20 20.63 -0.04 -25.12
CA THR A 20 21.10 -0.62 -23.88
C THR A 20 20.77 0.42 -22.82
N ALA A 21 19.56 0.35 -22.26
CA ALA A 21 19.38 0.74 -20.88
C ALA A 21 20.55 0.09 -20.15
N PRO A 22 21.33 0.81 -19.32
CA PRO A 22 22.27 0.15 -18.44
C PRO A 22 21.47 -0.93 -17.75
N GLY A 23 21.82 -2.18 -18.05
CA GLY A 23 21.12 -3.34 -17.56
C GLY A 23 21.23 -3.27 -16.04
N LEU A 24 20.15 -2.78 -15.41
CA LEU A 24 19.74 -3.28 -14.13
C LEU A 24 19.55 -4.76 -14.39
N ALA A 25 20.60 -5.53 -14.13
CA ALA A 25 20.59 -6.96 -14.20
C ALA A 25 19.37 -7.41 -13.42
N ALA A 26 18.36 -7.88 -14.14
CA ALA A 26 17.33 -8.72 -13.59
C ALA A 26 18.06 -9.98 -13.16
N GLY A 27 18.60 -9.94 -11.94
CA GLY A 27 19.12 -11.12 -11.26
C GLY A 27 18.01 -12.14 -11.28
N THR A 28 18.31 -13.30 -11.87
CA THR A 28 17.41 -14.44 -11.87
C THR A 28 17.05 -14.76 -10.43
N ALA A 29 15.78 -14.58 -10.15
CA ALA A 29 15.13 -14.75 -8.87
C ALA A 29 15.18 -16.21 -8.44
N GLU A 30 16.06 -16.55 -7.50
CA GLU A 30 15.90 -17.69 -6.56
C GLU A 30 16.54 -17.45 -5.18
N ASP A 31 17.23 -16.32 -4.94
CA ASP A 31 17.58 -15.90 -3.58
C ASP A 31 16.41 -15.08 -3.02
N GLU A 32 15.90 -15.51 -1.86
CA GLU A 32 15.04 -14.73 -0.94
C GLU A 32 15.61 -13.31 -0.83
N ALA A 33 15.10 -12.43 -1.68
CA ALA A 33 15.64 -11.10 -1.87
C ALA A 33 15.27 -10.28 -0.64
N ASP A 34 16.19 -10.22 0.32
CA ASP A 34 16.30 -9.14 1.30
C ASP A 34 15.87 -7.86 0.59
N ALA A 35 14.71 -7.32 0.98
CA ALA A 35 14.19 -6.09 0.40
C ALA A 35 15.37 -5.11 0.41
N PRO A 36 15.74 -4.55 -0.74
CA PRO A 36 16.96 -3.77 -0.84
C PRO A 36 16.68 -2.53 0.01
N GLY A 37 17.16 -2.55 1.26
CA GLY A 37 16.56 -1.74 2.32
C GLY A 37 16.72 -0.25 2.09
N LEU A 38 16.35 0.59 3.06
CA LEU A 38 16.50 2.06 3.02
C LEU A 38 17.77 2.60 2.32
N ALA A 39 18.91 1.91 2.44
CA ALA A 39 20.15 2.27 1.75
C ALA A 39 20.03 2.25 0.21
N TYR A 40 19.32 1.27 -0.37
CA TYR A 40 19.05 1.17 -1.79
C TYR A 40 18.09 2.25 -2.26
N CYS A 41 16.97 2.48 -1.55
CA CYS A 41 16.05 3.57 -1.87
C CYS A 41 16.76 4.94 -1.85
N ALA A 42 17.64 5.15 -0.88
CA ALA A 42 18.48 6.35 -0.82
C ALA A 42 19.50 6.43 -1.97
N ALA A 43 20.05 5.31 -2.43
CA ALA A 43 20.96 5.29 -3.59
C ALA A 43 20.20 5.58 -4.90
N LEU A 44 19.02 4.99 -5.09
CA LEU A 44 18.16 5.21 -6.26
C LEU A 44 17.73 6.68 -6.37
N SER A 45 17.28 7.28 -5.26
CA SER A 45 16.88 8.70 -5.23
C SER A 45 18.03 9.65 -5.57
N ARG A 46 19.27 9.33 -5.13
CA ARG A 46 20.47 10.08 -5.49
C ARG A 46 20.80 9.96 -6.97
N GLN A 47 20.71 8.77 -7.54
CA GLN A 47 20.94 8.58 -8.98
C GLN A 47 19.90 9.33 -9.82
N CYS A 48 18.64 9.29 -9.41
CA CYS A 48 17.57 10.06 -10.05
C CYS A 48 17.88 11.56 -10.03
N GLY A 49 18.27 12.12 -8.88
CA GLY A 49 18.64 13.53 -8.77
C GLY A 49 19.82 13.93 -9.66
N LEU A 50 20.84 13.07 -9.78
CA LEU A 50 21.98 13.31 -10.68
C LEU A 50 21.55 13.29 -12.15
N ALA A 51 20.74 12.32 -12.56
CA ALA A 51 20.21 12.23 -13.93
C ALA A 51 19.32 13.44 -14.28
N CYS A 52 18.51 13.91 -13.32
CA CYS A 52 17.71 15.14 -13.48
C CYS A 52 18.60 16.36 -13.69
N ASN A 53 19.65 16.53 -12.88
CA ASN A 53 20.55 17.67 -12.98
C ASN A 53 21.35 17.67 -14.29
N GLU A 54 21.65 16.51 -14.86
CA GLU A 54 22.33 16.40 -16.16
C GLU A 54 21.39 16.67 -17.34
N SER A 55 20.11 16.30 -17.21
CA SER A 55 19.12 16.38 -18.30
C SER A 55 18.30 17.67 -18.33
N THR A 56 18.39 18.51 -17.30
CA THR A 56 17.56 19.72 -17.17
C THR A 56 18.41 20.93 -16.80
N GLU A 57 18.00 22.11 -17.26
CA GLU A 57 18.67 23.36 -16.89
C GLU A 57 18.32 23.74 -15.45
N PRO A 58 19.32 24.07 -14.59
CA PRO A 58 19.07 24.44 -13.20
C PRO A 58 18.08 25.60 -13.08
N GLY A 59 17.06 25.45 -12.23
CA GLY A 59 16.01 26.44 -12.02
C GLY A 59 14.89 26.45 -13.08
N SER A 60 14.95 25.58 -14.08
CA SER A 60 13.86 25.40 -15.04
C SER A 60 12.66 24.68 -14.42
N ALA A 61 11.48 24.85 -15.00
CA ALA A 61 10.29 24.06 -14.64
C ALA A 61 10.52 22.55 -14.85
N ALA A 62 11.38 22.17 -15.81
CA ALA A 62 11.76 20.78 -16.04
C ALA A 62 12.60 20.21 -14.90
N ALA A 63 13.54 20.97 -14.36
CA ALA A 63 14.31 20.56 -13.19
C ALA A 63 13.39 20.33 -11.98
N ALA A 64 12.48 21.26 -11.69
CA ALA A 64 11.54 21.13 -10.58
C ALA A 64 10.60 19.92 -10.73
N ALA A 65 10.09 19.66 -11.94
CA ALA A 65 9.26 18.49 -12.21
C ALA A 65 10.04 17.17 -12.06
N CYS A 66 11.31 17.16 -12.49
CA CYS A 66 12.18 16.00 -12.39
C CYS A 66 12.51 15.69 -10.91
N GLU A 67 12.87 16.71 -10.12
CA GLU A 67 13.09 16.57 -8.67
C GLU A 67 11.84 16.05 -7.94
N ALA A 68 10.66 16.58 -8.27
CA ALA A 68 9.40 16.12 -7.68
C ALA A 68 9.15 14.63 -7.97
N ARG A 69 9.42 14.18 -9.21
CA ARG A 69 9.30 12.76 -9.57
C ARG A 69 10.28 11.89 -8.80
N CYS A 70 11.54 12.30 -8.66
CA CYS A 70 12.52 11.56 -7.85
C CYS A 70 12.10 11.45 -6.38
N ALA A 71 11.50 12.50 -5.82
CA ALA A 71 10.97 12.48 -4.45
C ALA A 71 9.82 11.48 -4.30
N VAL A 72 8.90 11.41 -5.27
CA VAL A 72 7.81 10.42 -5.29
C VAL A 72 8.34 9.00 -5.41
N GLU A 73 9.29 8.75 -6.32
CA GLU A 73 9.90 7.42 -6.49
C GLU A 73 10.64 6.96 -5.21
N ARG A 74 11.30 7.90 -4.52
CA ARG A 74 11.91 7.65 -3.22
C ARG A 74 10.86 7.24 -2.18
N ALA A 75 9.81 8.04 -2.02
CA ALA A 75 8.74 7.77 -1.05
C ALA A 75 8.05 6.42 -1.33
N ALA A 76 7.81 6.09 -2.60
CA ALA A 76 7.27 4.80 -3.00
C ALA A 76 8.20 3.64 -2.66
N CYS A 77 9.52 3.80 -2.85
CA CYS A 77 10.51 2.80 -2.48
C CYS A 77 10.55 2.58 -0.95
N GLU A 78 10.58 3.67 -0.17
CA GLU A 78 10.55 3.60 1.30
C GLU A 78 9.27 2.94 1.83
N ALA A 79 8.12 3.22 1.21
CA ALA A 79 6.85 2.58 1.56
C ALA A 79 6.86 1.07 1.26
N ARG A 80 7.44 0.64 0.13
CA ARG A 80 7.59 -0.78 -0.22
C ARG A 80 8.55 -1.51 0.71
N ASP A 81 9.69 -0.90 1.04
CA ASP A 81 10.64 -1.45 2.02
C ASP A 81 9.97 -1.59 3.40
N GLY A 82 9.22 -0.56 3.82
CA GLY A 82 8.42 -0.62 5.05
C GLY A 82 7.42 -1.77 5.05
N LEU A 83 6.70 -1.98 3.94
CA LEU A 83 5.75 -3.07 3.80
C LEU A 83 6.43 -4.45 3.81
N ALA A 84 7.55 -4.60 3.11
CA ALA A 84 8.31 -5.85 3.07
C ALA A 84 8.83 -6.26 4.46
N ARG A 85 9.20 -5.28 5.31
CA ARG A 85 9.58 -5.57 6.70
C ARG A 85 8.41 -5.98 7.58
N LEU A 86 7.20 -5.56 7.23
CA LEU A 86 5.98 -5.98 7.93
C LEU A 86 5.51 -7.35 7.48
N GLU A 87 5.88 -7.81 6.28
CA GLU A 87 5.39 -9.06 5.70
C GLU A 87 5.59 -10.30 6.59
N PRO A 88 6.77 -10.55 7.21
CA PRO A 88 6.94 -11.70 8.11
C PRO A 88 6.07 -11.61 9.37
N TRP A 89 5.90 -10.40 9.91
CA TRP A 89 5.04 -10.17 11.07
C TRP A 89 3.55 -10.33 10.69
N LEU A 90 3.15 -9.84 9.51
CA LEU A 90 1.81 -10.00 8.97
C LEU A 90 1.49 -11.47 8.70
N ALA A 91 2.44 -12.24 8.15
CA ALA A 91 2.32 -13.67 7.94
C ALA A 91 2.15 -14.44 9.28
N ASP A 92 3.00 -14.16 10.28
CA ASP A 92 2.87 -14.74 11.63
C ASP A 92 1.51 -14.40 12.27
N LYS A 93 1.01 -13.17 12.08
CA LYS A 93 -0.31 -12.78 12.57
C LYS A 93 -1.44 -13.47 11.81
N ALA A 94 -1.33 -13.61 10.50
CA ALA A 94 -2.30 -14.35 9.70
C ALA A 94 -2.38 -15.81 10.13
N ASP A 95 -1.25 -16.49 10.32
CA ASP A 95 -1.19 -17.88 10.80
C ASP A 95 -1.80 -18.04 12.20
N LYS A 96 -1.57 -17.08 13.10
CA LYS A 96 -2.17 -17.08 14.45
C LYS A 96 -3.68 -16.89 14.40
N VAL A 97 -4.17 -15.98 13.56
CA VAL A 97 -5.61 -15.78 13.36
C VAL A 97 -6.24 -17.02 12.74
N ASP A 98 -5.60 -17.64 11.75
CA ASP A 98 -6.09 -18.85 11.11
C ASP A 98 -6.18 -20.01 12.10
N ARG A 99 -5.14 -20.25 12.90
CA ARG A 99 -5.16 -21.24 13.98
C ARG A 99 -6.25 -20.97 15.01
N PHE A 100 -6.46 -19.71 15.38
CA PHE A 100 -7.54 -19.32 16.29
C PHE A 100 -8.91 -19.62 15.69
N MET A 101 -9.13 -19.29 14.41
CA MET A 101 -10.38 -19.57 13.71
C MET A 101 -10.64 -21.07 13.55
N GLN A 102 -9.61 -21.87 13.27
CA GLN A 102 -9.71 -23.33 13.23
C GLN A 102 -10.18 -23.93 14.57
N GLY A 103 -9.79 -23.33 15.70
CA GLY A 103 -10.24 -23.75 17.03
C GLY A 103 -11.75 -23.65 17.25
N PHE A 104 -12.44 -22.68 16.63
CA PHE A 104 -13.90 -22.57 16.73
C PHE A 104 -14.66 -23.61 15.90
N HIS A 105 -14.00 -24.24 14.93
CA HIS A 105 -14.59 -25.27 14.08
C HIS A 105 -14.35 -26.68 14.64
N GLY A 106 -13.68 -26.82 15.80
CA GLY A 106 -13.04 -28.07 16.22
C GLY A 106 -13.77 -28.97 17.24
N ASP A 107 -14.77 -28.51 18.00
CA ASP A 107 -15.30 -29.30 19.13
C ASP A 107 -16.76 -29.73 18.96
N GLY A 108 -17.08 -30.24 17.77
CA GLY A 108 -18.42 -30.73 17.40
C GLY A 108 -18.63 -32.24 17.39
N ASP A 109 -17.58 -33.07 17.49
CA ASP A 109 -17.66 -34.54 17.48
C ASP A 109 -16.49 -35.09 18.31
N GLY A 110 -16.60 -35.94 19.34
CA GLY A 110 -17.68 -36.81 19.76
C GLY A 110 -17.01 -38.00 20.44
N ASP A 111 -16.99 -38.03 21.77
CA ASP A 111 -16.70 -39.24 22.55
C ASP A 111 -17.85 -40.22 22.32
N GLY A 112 -17.71 -41.06 21.30
CA GLY A 112 -18.65 -42.10 20.93
C GLY A 112 -17.95 -43.44 20.75
N ASP A 113 -17.56 -44.07 21.87
CA ASP A 113 -17.25 -45.50 21.91
C ASP A 113 -18.48 -46.30 21.41
N GLY A 114 -18.41 -46.82 20.19
CA GLY A 114 -19.50 -47.62 19.64
C GLY A 114 -19.14 -48.28 18.32
N ALA A 115 -18.59 -49.49 18.40
CA ALA A 115 -18.46 -50.39 17.26
C ALA A 115 -19.82 -50.57 16.55
N GLY A 116 -19.90 -50.17 15.28
CA GLY A 116 -21.07 -50.35 14.45
C GLY A 116 -20.69 -50.29 12.98
N GLU A 117 -20.50 -51.47 12.38
CA GLU A 117 -20.34 -51.65 10.94
C GLU A 117 -21.56 -51.11 10.17
N GLY A 118 -21.31 -50.35 9.11
CA GLY A 118 -22.21 -50.26 7.95
C GLY A 118 -22.84 -48.91 7.66
N GLY A 119 -22.43 -48.30 6.54
CA GLY A 119 -23.27 -47.35 5.80
C GLY A 119 -22.51 -46.31 4.98
N PRO A 120 -22.52 -46.37 3.64
CA PRO A 120 -22.13 -45.24 2.80
C PRO A 120 -23.29 -44.24 2.76
N GLY A 121 -23.36 -43.36 3.75
CA GLY A 121 -24.24 -42.20 3.79
C GLY A 121 -23.41 -40.94 3.61
N GLY A 122 -23.49 -40.31 2.44
CA GLY A 122 -22.71 -39.12 2.11
C GLY A 122 -23.01 -37.94 3.06
N PRO A 123 -22.01 -37.09 3.34
CA PRO A 123 -22.21 -35.94 4.20
C PRO A 123 -23.18 -34.96 3.53
N GLY A 124 -24.30 -34.76 4.22
CA GLY A 124 -25.29 -33.73 3.96
C GLY A 124 -24.68 -32.34 4.07
N GLY A 125 -25.35 -31.42 3.38
CA GLY A 125 -24.95 -30.04 3.20
C GLY A 125 -24.57 -29.36 4.51
N ILE A 126 -23.42 -28.71 4.45
CA ILE A 126 -23.14 -27.52 5.26
C ILE A 126 -24.34 -26.58 5.10
N ASP A 127 -25.14 -26.47 6.16
CA ASP A 127 -26.17 -25.45 6.27
C ASP A 127 -25.47 -24.10 6.10
N GLU A 128 -25.70 -23.48 4.94
CA GLU A 128 -25.33 -22.10 4.61
C GLU A 128 -25.64 -21.21 5.81
N ALA A 129 -24.59 -20.76 6.50
CA ALA A 129 -24.71 -19.72 7.52
C ALA A 129 -25.53 -18.57 6.91
N PRO A 130 -26.62 -18.13 7.58
CA PRO A 130 -27.54 -17.15 7.02
C PRO A 130 -26.74 -15.95 6.53
N GLY A 131 -26.83 -15.73 5.22
CA GLY A 131 -25.98 -14.82 4.48
C GLY A 131 -25.75 -13.54 5.26
N GLN A 132 -24.48 -13.29 5.60
CA GLN A 132 -24.02 -11.93 5.82
C GLN A 132 -24.43 -11.18 4.57
N ALA A 133 -25.51 -10.41 4.72
CA ALA A 133 -26.00 -9.53 3.68
C ALA A 133 -24.78 -8.74 3.22
N ALA A 134 -24.38 -8.96 1.96
CA ALA A 134 -23.40 -8.13 1.30
C ALA A 134 -23.81 -6.68 1.65
N PRO A 135 -22.92 -5.91 2.31
CA PRO A 135 -23.28 -4.58 2.74
C PRO A 135 -23.88 -3.82 1.56
N GLN A 136 -25.01 -3.15 1.78
CA GLN A 136 -25.60 -2.23 0.79
C GLN A 136 -24.71 -0.97 0.72
N GLU A 137 -23.45 -1.12 0.27
CA GLU A 137 -22.36 -0.15 0.41
C GLU A 137 -22.02 0.61 -0.88
N ASP A 138 -22.73 0.39 -1.98
CA ASP A 138 -22.20 0.83 -3.28
C ASP A 138 -22.70 2.21 -3.77
N GLU A 139 -23.84 2.71 -3.28
CA GLU A 139 -24.42 3.96 -3.83
C GLU A 139 -23.62 5.23 -3.43
N ASP A 140 -23.21 5.35 -2.17
CA ASP A 140 -22.44 6.52 -1.69
C ASP A 140 -20.99 6.53 -2.21
N ALA A 141 -20.41 5.33 -2.40
CA ALA A 141 -19.07 5.17 -2.96
C ALA A 141 -19.03 5.61 -4.44
N ASP A 142 -20.05 5.21 -5.21
CA ASP A 142 -20.17 5.60 -6.61
C ASP A 142 -20.42 7.10 -6.79
N GLU A 143 -21.22 7.74 -5.92
CA GLU A 143 -21.43 9.19 -5.95
C GLU A 143 -20.11 9.94 -5.72
N THR A 144 -19.33 9.54 -4.72
CA THR A 144 -18.07 10.19 -4.37
C THR A 144 -17.03 10.00 -5.48
N ALA A 145 -16.92 8.80 -6.06
CA ALA A 145 -16.07 8.54 -7.22
C ALA A 145 -16.49 9.36 -8.45
N GLY A 146 -17.80 9.54 -8.65
CA GLY A 146 -18.37 10.42 -9.67
C GLY A 146 -17.95 11.88 -9.48
N ALA A 147 -18.01 12.40 -8.26
CA ALA A 147 -17.59 13.77 -7.94
C ALA A 147 -16.09 14.00 -8.20
N CYS A 148 -15.22 13.06 -7.82
CA CYS A 148 -13.79 13.14 -8.09
C CYS A 148 -13.49 13.17 -9.60
N ARG A 149 -14.19 12.34 -10.40
CA ARG A 149 -14.06 12.32 -11.86
C ARG A 149 -14.49 13.64 -12.50
N ALA A 150 -15.66 14.17 -12.12
CA ALA A 150 -16.14 15.45 -12.63
C ALA A 150 -15.19 16.61 -12.28
N GLY A 151 -14.61 16.60 -11.07
CA GLY A 151 -13.59 17.56 -10.66
C GLY A 151 -12.33 17.51 -11.53
N HIS A 152 -11.86 16.29 -11.85
CA HIS A 152 -10.73 16.08 -12.75
C HIS A 152 -10.98 16.61 -14.16
N GLU A 153 -12.12 16.26 -14.76
CA GLU A 153 -12.51 16.73 -16.10
C GLU A 153 -12.59 18.27 -16.15
N ALA A 154 -13.17 18.90 -15.13
CA ALA A 154 -13.22 20.35 -15.01
C ALA A 154 -11.82 20.97 -14.87
N CYS A 155 -10.91 20.30 -14.15
CA CYS A 155 -9.52 20.72 -14.04
C CYS A 155 -8.81 20.66 -15.39
N GLU A 156 -8.92 19.55 -16.11
CA GLU A 156 -8.31 19.39 -17.44
C GLU A 156 -8.84 20.42 -18.44
N ALA A 157 -10.15 20.70 -18.43
CA ALA A 157 -10.76 21.72 -19.27
C ALA A 157 -10.18 23.12 -19.00
N ARG A 158 -9.97 23.48 -17.72
CA ARG A 158 -9.31 24.74 -17.33
C ARG A 158 -7.87 24.79 -17.80
N CYS A 159 -7.13 23.67 -17.69
CA CYS A 159 -5.76 23.58 -18.20
C CYS A 159 -5.70 23.79 -19.72
N ALA A 160 -6.60 23.15 -20.47
CA ALA A 160 -6.68 23.30 -21.91
C ALA A 160 -7.00 24.74 -22.33
N ALA A 161 -7.93 25.40 -21.63
CA ALA A 161 -8.29 26.79 -21.90
C ALA A 161 -7.16 27.77 -21.56
N ARG A 162 -6.38 27.50 -20.49
CA ARG A 162 -5.29 28.37 -20.03
C ARG A 162 -4.01 28.20 -20.87
N TYR A 163 -3.72 26.98 -21.33
CA TYR A 163 -2.48 26.62 -22.01
C TYR A 163 -2.78 26.02 -23.40
N GLY A 164 -3.44 26.80 -24.26
CA GLY A 164 -3.86 26.39 -25.60
C GLY A 164 -2.69 26.06 -26.55
N ASP A 165 -1.67 26.91 -26.55
CA ASP A 165 -0.52 26.80 -27.47
C ASP A 165 0.78 26.32 -26.79
N ASP A 166 0.75 26.11 -25.47
CA ASP A 166 1.92 25.67 -24.69
C ASP A 166 1.73 24.23 -24.22
N ASP A 167 2.28 23.29 -24.99
CA ASP A 167 2.24 21.86 -24.68
C ASP A 167 2.88 21.52 -23.33
N TYR A 168 3.96 22.23 -22.98
CA TYR A 168 4.73 21.96 -21.77
C TYR A 168 3.97 22.41 -20.52
N ALA A 169 3.46 23.64 -20.53
CA ALA A 169 2.62 24.16 -19.45
C ALA A 169 1.33 23.36 -19.31
N ARG A 170 0.74 22.92 -20.44
CA ARG A 170 -0.43 22.03 -20.44
C ARG A 170 -0.14 20.68 -19.79
N ALA A 171 0.99 20.05 -20.12
CA ALA A 171 1.39 18.78 -19.50
C ALA A 171 1.59 18.91 -17.98
N GLY A 172 2.27 19.98 -17.53
CA GLY A 172 2.43 20.26 -16.10
C GLY A 172 1.11 20.56 -15.39
N CYS A 173 0.15 21.21 -16.05
CA CYS A 173 -1.17 21.44 -15.48
C CYS A 173 -1.98 20.13 -15.35
N LYS A 174 -1.91 19.25 -16.36
CA LYS A 174 -2.58 17.95 -16.34
C LYS A 174 -2.05 17.01 -15.26
N SER A 175 -0.75 17.03 -14.98
CA SER A 175 -0.19 16.21 -13.90
C SER A 175 -0.74 16.62 -12.52
N VAL A 176 -0.94 17.92 -12.28
CA VAL A 176 -1.61 18.42 -11.07
C VAL A 176 -3.06 17.93 -11.01
N CYS A 177 -3.81 18.03 -12.11
CA CYS A 177 -5.19 17.51 -12.14
C CYS A 177 -5.26 16.00 -11.86
N ALA A 178 -4.28 15.22 -12.34
CA ALA A 178 -4.20 13.79 -12.05
C ALA A 178 -3.89 13.51 -10.57
N LEU A 179 -3.00 14.30 -9.96
CA LEU A 179 -2.71 14.20 -8.54
C LEU A 179 -3.94 14.56 -7.69
N ASP A 180 -4.62 15.66 -8.00
CA ASP A 180 -5.84 16.09 -7.30
C ASP A 180 -6.92 15.00 -7.34
N ARG A 181 -7.07 14.34 -8.49
CA ARG A 181 -7.98 13.20 -8.63
C ARG A 181 -7.57 12.04 -7.73
N ALA A 182 -6.30 11.64 -7.76
CA ALA A 182 -5.81 10.54 -6.94
C ALA A 182 -5.99 10.84 -5.44
N THR A 183 -5.74 12.07 -5.00
CA THR A 183 -5.98 12.50 -3.61
C THR A 183 -7.47 12.50 -3.26
N CYS A 184 -8.34 12.94 -4.16
CA CYS A 184 -9.79 12.88 -3.96
C CYS A 184 -10.28 11.43 -3.78
N GLU A 185 -9.88 10.52 -4.67
CA GLU A 185 -10.24 9.09 -4.61
C GLU A 185 -9.67 8.42 -3.35
N ALA A 186 -8.43 8.76 -2.96
CA ALA A 186 -7.83 8.25 -1.73
C ALA A 186 -8.59 8.72 -0.48
N ASN A 187 -8.95 10.01 -0.40
CA ASN A 187 -9.74 10.54 0.71
C ASN A 187 -11.14 9.93 0.77
N ALA A 188 -11.78 9.72 -0.39
CA ALA A 188 -13.06 9.03 -0.49
C ALA A 188 -12.96 7.61 0.09
N GLY A 189 -11.91 6.87 -0.26
CA GLY A 189 -11.65 5.54 0.30
C GLY A 189 -11.41 5.56 1.81
N VAL A 190 -10.68 6.57 2.33
CA VAL A 190 -10.43 6.71 3.77
C VAL A 190 -11.72 7.03 4.54
N GLU A 191 -12.55 7.95 4.06
CA GLU A 191 -13.82 8.28 4.71
C GLU A 191 -14.81 7.10 4.64
N ALA A 192 -14.83 6.35 3.53
CA ALA A 192 -15.61 5.12 3.42
C ALA A 192 -15.13 4.03 4.39
N ALA A 193 -13.82 3.92 4.60
CA ALA A 193 -13.23 2.96 5.53
C ALA A 193 -13.35 3.38 7.01
N LYS A 194 -13.58 4.66 7.30
CA LYS A 194 -13.65 5.22 8.65
C LYS A 194 -14.58 4.45 9.61
N PRO A 195 -15.85 4.14 9.28
CA PRO A 195 -16.70 3.39 10.19
C PRO A 195 -16.18 1.98 10.47
N PHE A 196 -15.51 1.33 9.51
CA PHE A 196 -14.85 0.04 9.73
C PHE A 196 -13.65 0.18 10.67
N ILE A 197 -12.79 1.19 10.43
CA ILE A 197 -11.62 1.48 11.27
C ILE A 197 -12.05 1.81 12.71
N GLU A 198 -13.10 2.61 12.90
CA GLU A 198 -13.63 2.95 14.21
C GLU A 198 -14.15 1.71 14.96
N ARG A 199 -14.87 0.80 14.27
CA ARG A 199 -15.34 -0.46 14.86
C ARG A 199 -14.18 -1.36 15.27
N GLU A 200 -13.21 -1.58 14.39
CA GLU A 200 -12.06 -2.44 14.70
C GLU A 200 -11.15 -1.82 15.77
N THR A 201 -10.94 -0.50 15.74
CA THR A 201 -10.18 0.20 16.78
C THR A 201 -10.87 0.08 18.14
N LYS A 202 -12.21 0.22 18.18
CA LYS A 202 -12.99 0.00 19.40
C LYS A 202 -12.86 -1.43 19.89
N ARG A 203 -13.01 -2.42 19.01
CA ARG A 203 -12.85 -3.85 19.34
C ARG A 203 -11.47 -4.16 19.89
N LEU A 204 -10.43 -3.61 19.28
CA LEU A 204 -9.04 -3.76 19.72
C LEU A 204 -8.84 -3.13 21.10
N ARG A 205 -9.40 -1.95 21.33
CA ARG A 205 -9.36 -1.27 22.62
C ARG A 205 -10.08 -2.08 23.70
N ASP A 206 -11.30 -2.53 23.45
CA ASP A 206 -12.08 -3.33 24.39
C ASP A 206 -11.35 -4.64 24.75
N PHE A 207 -10.64 -5.25 23.77
CA PHE A 207 -9.77 -6.41 24.02
C PHE A 207 -8.61 -6.08 24.96
N PHE A 208 -7.88 -4.98 24.72
CA PHE A 208 -6.78 -4.57 25.59
C PHE A 208 -7.26 -4.12 26.97
N ASP A 209 -8.38 -3.41 27.05
CA ASP A 209 -8.99 -2.99 28.32
C ASP A 209 -9.47 -4.22 29.13
N GLY A 210 -9.97 -5.28 28.48
CA GLY A 210 -10.28 -6.55 29.14
C GLY A 210 -9.05 -7.37 29.54
N PHE A 211 -7.95 -7.27 28.79
CA PHE A 211 -6.68 -7.94 29.11
C PHE A 211 -5.90 -7.23 30.24
N LEU A 212 -6.01 -5.90 30.33
CA LEU A 212 -5.30 -5.05 31.30
C LEU A 212 -6.19 -4.58 32.47
N GLY A 213 -7.49 -4.85 32.42
CA GLY A 213 -8.48 -4.41 33.40
C GLY A 213 -8.44 -5.18 34.72
N ASP A 214 -7.79 -4.56 35.69
CA ASP A 214 -8.14 -4.44 37.13
C ASP A 214 -8.34 -5.63 38.10
N ASP A 215 -8.33 -6.91 37.73
CA ASP A 215 -8.58 -7.96 38.76
C ASP A 215 -7.35 -8.69 39.34
N ASP A 216 -6.15 -8.51 38.79
CA ASP A 216 -4.91 -9.00 39.41
C ASP A 216 -3.73 -8.15 38.93
N ALA A 217 -3.55 -6.96 39.51
CA ALA A 217 -2.21 -6.38 39.50
C ALA A 217 -1.30 -7.45 40.10
N PRO A 218 -0.33 -8.01 39.34
CA PRO A 218 0.54 -9.04 39.87
C PRO A 218 1.12 -8.50 41.18
N PRO A 219 1.20 -9.33 42.24
CA PRO A 219 1.74 -8.87 43.52
C PRO A 219 3.05 -8.15 43.23
N PRO A 220 3.32 -7.02 43.92
CA PRO A 220 4.51 -6.23 43.65
C PRO A 220 5.70 -7.19 43.56
N PRO A 221 6.53 -7.08 42.50
CA PRO A 221 7.65 -8.00 42.34
C PRO A 221 8.45 -8.01 43.65
N PRO A 222 8.94 -9.17 44.09
CA PRO A 222 9.73 -9.24 45.31
C PRO A 222 10.80 -8.15 45.25
N GLU A 223 10.92 -7.39 46.33
CA GLU A 223 11.91 -6.33 46.44
C GLU A 223 13.27 -6.93 46.07
N TRP A 224 13.89 -6.42 45.01
CA TRP A 224 15.20 -6.89 44.59
C TRP A 224 16.16 -6.76 45.77
N PRO A 225 16.99 -7.77 46.04
CA PRO A 225 17.97 -7.67 47.11
C PRO A 225 18.82 -6.41 46.88
N PRO A 226 19.14 -5.67 47.96
CA PRO A 226 19.90 -4.43 47.83
C PRO A 226 21.19 -4.71 47.07
N THR A 227 21.44 -3.91 46.02
CA THR A 227 22.69 -3.99 45.24
C THR A 227 23.87 -3.90 46.19
N ASN A 228 24.81 -4.84 46.04
CA ASN A 228 26.08 -4.77 46.73
C ASN A 228 26.82 -3.47 46.37
N PRO A 229 27.70 -2.96 47.24
CA PRO A 229 28.44 -1.73 47.00
C PRO A 229 29.35 -1.76 45.75
N ASP A 230 29.56 -2.94 45.15
CA ASP A 230 30.29 -3.15 43.90
C ASP A 230 29.40 -3.20 42.65
N GLY A 231 28.07 -3.03 42.80
CA GLY A 231 27.11 -3.05 41.72
C GLY A 231 26.66 -4.45 41.28
N THR A 232 27.04 -5.50 42.03
CA THR A 232 26.61 -6.87 41.75
C THR A 232 25.32 -7.22 42.52
N VAL A 233 24.58 -8.20 42.00
CA VAL A 233 23.43 -8.82 42.67
C VAL A 233 23.88 -10.22 43.10
N ASP A 234 23.91 -10.50 44.40
CA ASP A 234 24.17 -11.87 44.88
C ASP A 234 22.99 -12.75 44.47
N LEU A 235 23.23 -13.65 43.51
CA LEU A 235 22.28 -14.66 43.03
C LEU A 235 22.27 -15.90 43.95
#